data_AF-A0A834RLC7-F1
#
_entry.id   AF-A0A834RLC7-F1
#
_cell.length_a   1.000
_cell.length_b   1.000
_cell.length_c   1.000
_cell.angle_alpha   90.00
_cell.angle_beta   90.00
_cell.angle_gamma   90.00
#
_symmetry.space_group_name_H-M   'P 1'
#
loop_
_entity.id
_entity.type
_entity.pdbx_description
1 polymer ?
#
loop_
_entity_poly.entity_id
_entity_poly.type
_entity_poly.pdbx_seq_one_letter_code
_entity_poly.pdbx_strand_id
1 'polypeptide(L)'
;MLKKSDFMPDGGQLDIYYQHYYAHTHCNNAEAFLAILKGSDMAVYTVFKALNLNLEVRAILDITTDEFQNYLDTEEALPQEHKPDYLYEDTPWPPLFRTHSVVGELGGRWCCDVVVEEHEMDKFVQFWSDDYRMVEWVNEPQCLEIDMYHATYGNQPGIRYMYSHAAILVAVPPASERGVLGSTE
;
A
#
# COMPACT_ATOMS: atom_id res chain seq x y z
N MET A 1 -19.02 6.85 14.29
CA MET A 1 -18.82 6.89 12.83
C MET A 1 -19.41 5.65 12.17
N LEU A 2 -18.93 4.43 12.47
CA LEU A 2 -19.44 3.18 11.90
C LEU A 2 -20.95 2.89 12.08
N LYS A 3 -21.57 3.36 13.18
CA LYS A 3 -23.01 3.23 13.42
C LYS A 3 -23.88 4.11 12.50
N LYS A 4 -23.30 5.07 11.78
CA LYS A 4 -24.05 5.88 10.80
C LYS A 4 -24.21 5.04 9.54
N SER A 5 -25.45 4.85 9.10
CA SER A 5 -25.79 4.14 7.85
C SER A 5 -25.13 4.76 6.62
N ASP A 6 -24.97 6.08 6.64
CA ASP A 6 -24.49 6.84 5.49
C ASP A 6 -22.96 6.82 5.37
N PHE A 7 -22.26 6.31 6.38
CA PHE A 7 -20.81 6.19 6.35
C PHE A 7 -20.43 4.86 5.69
N MET A 8 -19.84 4.90 4.49
CA MET A 8 -19.49 3.71 3.69
C MET A 8 -20.68 2.72 3.63
N PRO A 9 -21.83 3.10 3.03
CA PRO A 9 -23.06 2.29 3.10
C PRO A 9 -22.86 0.86 2.60
N ASP A 10 -22.08 0.69 1.53
CA ASP A 10 -21.77 -0.59 0.91
C ASP A 10 -20.54 -1.29 1.52
N GLY A 11 -19.94 -0.70 2.57
CA GLY A 11 -18.68 -1.16 3.12
C GLY A 11 -17.51 -0.77 2.23
N GLY A 12 -16.41 -1.50 2.33
CA GLY A 12 -15.21 -1.30 1.51
C GLY A 12 -13.93 -1.25 2.33
N GLN A 13 -12.87 -0.75 1.72
CA GLN A 13 -11.58 -0.62 2.37
C GLN A 13 -11.37 0.81 2.86
N LEU A 14 -10.74 0.94 4.04
CA LEU A 14 -10.32 2.21 4.62
C LEU A 14 -8.86 2.07 5.03
N ASP A 15 -7.99 2.90 4.47
CA ASP A 15 -6.55 2.72 4.59
C ASP A 15 -5.89 3.91 5.28
N ILE A 16 -4.94 3.63 6.16
CA ILE A 16 -4.31 4.65 6.99
C ILE A 16 -2.81 4.40 7.04
N TYR A 17 -2.04 5.40 6.61
CA TYR A 17 -0.60 5.41 6.81
C TYR A 17 -0.26 5.64 8.27
N TYR A 18 0.70 4.88 8.77
CA TYR A 18 1.26 5.14 10.09
C TYR A 18 2.01 6.47 10.13
N GLN A 19 1.88 7.17 11.25
CA GLN A 19 2.44 8.51 11.42
C GLN A 19 3.83 8.51 12.05
N HIS A 20 4.24 7.42 12.70
CA HIS A 20 5.58 7.27 13.23
C HIS A 20 6.45 6.36 12.36
N TYR A 21 7.76 6.54 12.49
CA TYR A 21 8.74 5.65 11.90
C TYR A 21 8.73 4.29 12.60
N TYR A 22 8.54 3.25 11.80
CA TYR A 22 8.66 1.84 12.19
C TYR A 22 9.55 1.12 11.18
N ALA A 23 10.40 0.23 11.68
CA ALA A 23 11.30 -0.58 10.86
C ALA A 23 10.53 -1.71 10.16
N HIS A 24 9.65 -1.32 9.23
CA HIS A 24 8.71 -2.20 8.53
C HIS A 24 9.36 -2.97 7.39
N THR A 25 10.54 -2.56 6.94
CA THR A 25 11.31 -3.23 5.87
C THR A 25 12.30 -4.27 6.41
N HIS A 26 12.29 -4.52 7.72
CA HIS A 26 13.19 -5.48 8.38
C HIS A 26 12.45 -6.76 8.79
N CYS A 27 12.81 -7.90 8.20
CA CYS A 27 12.14 -9.20 8.41
C CYS A 27 11.97 -9.61 9.88
N ASN A 28 12.95 -9.33 10.72
CA ASN A 28 12.91 -9.64 12.16
C ASN A 28 11.87 -8.82 12.94
N ASN A 29 11.36 -7.72 12.38
CA ASN A 29 10.39 -6.84 13.04
C ASN A 29 8.96 -7.08 12.59
N ALA A 30 8.71 -7.85 11.53
CA ALA A 30 7.36 -8.11 11.03
C ALA A 30 6.46 -8.75 12.11
N GLU A 31 6.99 -9.74 12.84
CA GLU A 31 6.26 -10.43 13.92
C GLU A 31 6.02 -9.54 15.16
N ALA A 32 6.95 -8.62 15.43
CA ALA A 32 6.89 -7.72 16.59
C ALA A 32 6.26 -6.35 16.26
N PHE A 33 5.87 -6.11 15.02
CA PHE A 33 5.48 -4.79 14.51
C PHE A 33 4.34 -4.16 15.33
N LEU A 34 3.33 -4.97 15.65
CA LEU A 34 2.19 -4.52 16.45
C LEU A 34 2.56 -4.18 17.89
N ALA A 35 3.61 -4.79 18.45
CA ALA A 35 4.05 -4.54 19.82
C ALA A 35 4.79 -3.21 19.99
N ILE A 36 5.26 -2.62 18.89
CA ILE A 36 6.04 -1.37 18.89
C ILE A 36 5.22 -0.13 18.48
N LEU A 37 3.94 -0.31 18.13
CA LEU A 37 3.05 0.80 17.78
C LEU A 37 2.93 1.79 18.94
N LYS A 38 2.91 3.09 18.62
CA LYS A 38 2.84 4.17 19.61
C LYS A 38 1.91 5.30 19.17
N GLY A 39 1.49 6.11 20.13
CA GLY A 39 0.70 7.32 19.87
C GLY A 39 -0.61 7.05 19.14
N SER A 40 -0.90 7.86 18.12
CA SER A 40 -2.12 7.76 17.30
C SER A 40 -2.24 6.42 16.57
N ASP A 41 -1.12 5.84 16.13
CA ASP A 41 -1.12 4.59 15.37
C ASP A 41 -1.66 3.43 16.21
N MET A 42 -1.21 3.35 17.47
CA MET A 42 -1.70 2.34 18.41
C MET A 42 -3.16 2.61 18.80
N ALA A 43 -3.54 3.87 18.98
CA ALA A 43 -4.93 4.23 19.29
C ALA A 43 -5.89 3.83 18.16
N VAL A 44 -5.51 4.07 16.90
CA VAL A 44 -6.30 3.69 15.72
C VAL A 44 -6.40 2.16 15.61
N TYR A 45 -5.27 1.46 15.70
CA TYR A 45 -5.24 -0.01 15.67
C TYR A 45 -6.14 -0.64 16.76
N THR A 46 -6.02 -0.16 18.00
CA THR A 46 -6.80 -0.71 19.12
C THR A 46 -8.29 -0.44 18.98
N VAL A 47 -8.69 0.73 18.50
CA VAL A 47 -10.09 1.07 18.23
C VAL A 47 -10.68 0.12 17.19
N PHE A 48 -10.02 -0.05 16.04
CA PHE A 48 -10.54 -0.94 15.01
C PHE A 48 -10.56 -2.41 15.43
N LYS A 49 -9.55 -2.84 16.21
CA LYS A 49 -9.52 -4.19 16.78
C LYS A 49 -10.66 -4.41 17.77
N ALA A 50 -10.94 -3.43 18.64
CA ALA A 50 -12.06 -3.49 19.59
C ALA A 50 -13.43 -3.47 18.89
N LEU A 51 -13.49 -2.90 17.69
CA LEU A 51 -14.67 -2.92 16.82
C LEU A 51 -14.79 -4.22 16.01
N ASN A 52 -13.89 -5.18 16.22
CA ASN A 52 -13.84 -6.47 15.54
C ASN A 52 -13.80 -6.35 14.01
N LEU A 53 -13.10 -5.32 13.51
CA LEU A 53 -12.83 -5.15 12.08
C LEU A 53 -11.65 -6.02 11.66
N ASN A 54 -11.62 -6.42 10.38
CA ASN A 54 -10.48 -7.11 9.81
C ASN A 54 -9.37 -6.10 9.50
N LEU A 55 -8.17 -6.35 10.02
CA LEU A 55 -7.02 -5.45 9.94
C LEU A 55 -5.85 -6.17 9.31
N GLU A 56 -5.27 -5.57 8.28
CA GLU A 56 -4.01 -6.00 7.69
C GLU A 56 -2.96 -4.91 7.91
N VAL A 57 -1.79 -5.31 8.42
CA VAL A 57 -0.63 -4.42 8.48
C VAL A 57 0.27 -4.73 7.32
N ARG A 58 0.55 -3.73 6.48
CA ARG A 58 1.22 -3.91 5.19
C ARG A 58 2.28 -2.84 4.96
N ALA A 59 3.26 -3.19 4.13
CA ALA A 59 4.11 -2.22 3.47
C ALA A 59 3.39 -1.71 2.21
N ILE A 60 3.58 -0.44 1.87
CA ILE A 60 2.99 0.21 0.70
C ILE A 60 4.13 0.80 -0.10
N LEU A 61 4.32 0.33 -1.33
CA LEU A 61 5.42 0.81 -2.16
C LEU A 61 5.20 2.27 -2.56
N ASP A 62 6.23 3.09 -2.39
CA ASP A 62 6.22 4.46 -2.85
C ASP A 62 6.55 4.52 -4.34
N ILE A 63 5.49 4.54 -5.15
CA ILE A 63 5.54 4.68 -6.61
C ILE A 63 5.46 6.15 -7.06
N THR A 64 5.54 7.11 -6.12
CA THR A 64 5.39 8.54 -6.44
C THR A 64 6.64 9.20 -7.01
N THR A 65 7.78 8.49 -7.04
CA THR A 65 9.01 9.01 -7.66
C THR A 65 8.79 9.31 -9.14
N ASP A 66 9.24 10.48 -9.60
CA ASP A 66 9.14 10.95 -10.99
C ASP A 66 9.60 9.89 -12.02
N GLU A 67 10.57 9.05 -11.65
CA GLU A 67 11.08 7.96 -12.49
C GLU A 67 10.02 6.89 -12.80
N PHE A 68 9.15 6.57 -11.83
CA PHE A 68 8.10 5.57 -11.98
C PHE A 68 6.89 6.14 -12.74
N GLN A 69 6.61 7.43 -12.56
CA GLN A 69 5.57 8.14 -13.29
C GLN A 69 5.83 8.16 -14.78
N ASN A 70 7.06 8.51 -15.18
CA ASN A 70 7.45 8.49 -16.59
C ASN A 70 7.37 7.08 -17.21
N TYR A 71 7.51 6.03 -16.40
CA TYR A 71 7.38 4.64 -16.84
C TYR A 71 5.92 4.20 -16.98
N LEU A 72 5.07 4.47 -15.98
CA LEU A 72 3.63 4.19 -16.03
C LEU A 72 2.89 4.98 -17.12
N ASP A 73 3.39 6.16 -17.48
CA ASP A 73 2.89 6.98 -18.59
C ASP A 73 3.25 6.42 -19.97
N THR A 74 4.05 5.35 -20.06
CA THR A 74 4.24 4.60 -21.31
C THR A 74 3.15 3.54 -21.46
N GLU A 75 2.51 3.45 -22.64
CA GLU A 75 1.33 2.61 -22.89
C GLU A 75 1.52 1.09 -22.58
N GLU A 76 2.75 0.64 -22.37
CA GLU A 76 3.17 -0.75 -22.17
C GLU A 76 3.22 -1.22 -20.70
N ALA A 77 3.15 -0.32 -19.70
CA ALA A 77 3.59 -0.63 -18.32
C ALA A 77 2.62 -1.40 -17.40
N LEU A 78 1.35 -1.61 -17.78
CA LEU A 78 0.39 -2.39 -16.99
C LEU A 78 -0.20 -3.54 -17.83
N PRO A 79 -0.31 -4.77 -17.29
CA PRO A 79 -1.03 -5.85 -17.95
C PRO A 79 -2.43 -5.39 -18.35
N GLN A 80 -2.84 -5.60 -19.60
CA GLN A 80 -4.16 -5.16 -20.11
C GLN A 80 -5.33 -5.67 -19.26
N GLU A 81 -5.17 -6.81 -18.60
CA GLU A 81 -6.15 -7.42 -17.69
C GLU A 81 -6.32 -6.71 -16.34
N HIS A 82 -5.36 -5.85 -15.97
CA HIS A 82 -5.36 -5.06 -14.74
C HIS A 82 -5.48 -3.56 -14.99
N LYS A 83 -5.62 -3.13 -16.25
CA LYS A 83 -5.95 -1.75 -16.58
C LYS A 83 -7.43 -1.52 -16.24
N PRO A 84 -7.77 -0.73 -15.21
CA PRO A 84 -9.16 -0.39 -14.98
C PRO A 84 -9.78 0.32 -16.19
N ASP A 85 -11.07 0.07 -16.44
CA ASP A 85 -11.82 0.56 -17.62
C ASP A 85 -11.73 2.08 -17.86
N TYR A 86 -11.40 2.87 -16.83
CA TYR A 86 -11.23 4.32 -16.90
C TYR A 86 -9.87 4.79 -17.46
N LEU A 87 -8.99 3.88 -17.90
CA LEU A 87 -7.73 4.21 -18.58
C LEU A 87 -7.87 4.50 -20.08
N TYR A 88 -9.08 4.40 -20.64
CA TYR A 88 -9.29 4.40 -22.10
C TYR A 88 -9.93 5.66 -22.68
N GLU A 89 -10.23 6.69 -21.89
CA GLU A 89 -10.82 7.94 -22.39
C GLU A 89 -10.09 9.16 -21.80
N ASP A 90 -10.08 10.27 -22.55
CA ASP A 90 -9.49 11.62 -22.35
C ASP A 90 -9.82 12.32 -21.00
N THR A 91 -9.87 11.55 -19.92
CA THR A 91 -10.09 11.98 -18.57
C THR A 91 -8.72 12.33 -18.00
N PRO A 92 -8.51 13.55 -17.47
CA PRO A 92 -7.30 13.85 -16.71
C PRO A 92 -7.14 12.77 -15.65
N TRP A 93 -6.00 12.08 -15.63
CA TRP A 93 -5.70 11.03 -14.66
C TRP A 93 -6.19 11.50 -13.28
N PRO A 94 -7.17 10.83 -12.63
CA PRO A 94 -7.32 11.02 -11.20
C PRO A 94 -5.97 10.66 -10.59
N PRO A 95 -5.45 11.38 -9.59
CA PRO A 95 -4.17 11.05 -8.99
C PRO A 95 -4.23 9.59 -8.52
N LEU A 96 -3.63 8.68 -9.30
CA LEU A 96 -3.72 7.21 -9.15
C LEU A 96 -3.41 6.76 -7.72
N PHE A 97 -2.57 7.55 -7.05
CA PHE A 97 -2.06 7.35 -5.70
C PHE A 97 -3.11 7.46 -4.59
N ARG A 98 -4.27 8.07 -4.85
CA ARG A 98 -5.36 8.05 -3.85
C ARG A 98 -6.22 6.81 -3.93
N THR A 99 -6.29 6.14 -5.08
CA THR A 99 -7.25 5.05 -5.33
C THR A 99 -6.61 3.70 -5.55
N HIS A 100 -5.33 3.61 -5.94
CA HIS A 100 -4.62 2.34 -6.14
C HIS A 100 -3.25 2.37 -5.46
N SER A 101 -2.81 1.23 -4.92
CA SER A 101 -1.49 1.08 -4.32
C SER A 101 -0.96 -0.35 -4.46
N VAL A 102 0.36 -0.46 -4.55
CA VAL A 102 1.06 -1.75 -4.51
C VAL A 102 1.27 -2.11 -3.04
N VAL A 103 0.67 -3.22 -2.62
CA VAL A 103 0.61 -3.65 -1.22
C VAL A 103 1.56 -4.82 -1.03
N GLY A 104 2.42 -4.74 -0.03
CA GLY A 104 3.44 -5.75 0.27
C GLY A 104 3.37 -6.25 1.71
N GLU A 105 4.10 -7.32 1.97
CA GLU A 105 4.30 -7.81 3.34
C GLU A 105 5.30 -6.94 4.10
N LEU A 106 5.19 -6.96 5.43
CA LEU A 106 6.25 -6.43 6.28
C LEU A 106 7.51 -7.28 6.14
N GLY A 107 8.66 -6.68 6.41
CA GLY A 107 9.95 -7.33 6.46
C GLY A 107 10.86 -7.07 5.27
N GLY A 108 10.32 -6.36 4.29
CA GLY A 108 10.97 -5.96 3.05
C GLY A 108 11.38 -7.11 2.15
N ARG A 109 11.47 -6.82 0.85
CA ARG A 109 12.01 -7.77 -0.13
C ARG A 109 13.40 -7.33 -0.57
N TRP A 110 14.40 -7.93 0.09
CA TRP A 110 15.81 -7.71 -0.21
C TRP A 110 16.14 -8.36 -1.55
N CYS A 111 16.22 -7.53 -2.60
CA CYS A 111 16.45 -7.99 -3.96
C CYS A 111 17.90 -7.75 -4.38
N CYS A 112 18.85 -8.39 -3.68
CA CYS A 112 20.28 -8.16 -3.90
C CYS A 112 20.80 -8.76 -5.21
N ASP A 113 20.10 -9.75 -5.78
CA ASP A 113 20.60 -10.59 -6.87
C ASP A 113 19.90 -10.36 -8.22
N VAL A 114 18.92 -9.46 -8.28
CA VAL A 114 18.21 -9.16 -9.54
C VAL A 114 18.84 -7.92 -10.16
N VAL A 115 19.58 -8.13 -11.24
CA VAL A 115 20.03 -7.06 -12.14
C VAL A 115 18.89 -6.83 -13.13
N VAL A 116 18.32 -5.64 -13.11
CA VAL A 116 17.20 -5.26 -13.99
C VAL A 116 17.73 -4.24 -14.99
N GLU A 117 17.35 -4.38 -16.25
CA GLU A 117 17.60 -3.33 -17.24
C GLU A 117 16.75 -2.10 -16.89
N GLU A 118 17.25 -0.89 -17.18
CA GLU A 118 16.59 0.36 -16.79
C GLU A 118 15.13 0.51 -17.28
N HIS A 119 14.72 -0.28 -18.29
CA HIS A 119 13.41 -0.22 -18.91
C HIS A 119 12.44 -1.33 -18.42
N GLU A 120 12.82 -2.16 -17.44
CA GLU A 120 12.00 -3.28 -16.92
C GLU A 120 11.46 -3.02 -15.50
N MET A 121 11.02 -1.78 -15.23
CA MET A 121 10.54 -1.36 -13.91
C MET A 121 9.21 -2.03 -13.49
N ASP A 122 8.37 -2.43 -14.45
CA ASP A 122 7.15 -3.24 -14.22
C ASP A 122 7.49 -4.56 -13.52
N LYS A 123 8.48 -5.29 -14.06
CA LYS A 123 8.95 -6.56 -13.50
C LYS A 123 9.52 -6.37 -12.11
N PHE A 124 10.13 -5.22 -11.87
CA PHE A 124 10.69 -4.88 -10.57
C PHE A 124 9.61 -4.67 -9.51
N VAL A 125 8.54 -3.93 -9.84
CA VAL A 125 7.40 -3.78 -8.92
C VAL A 125 6.65 -5.10 -8.74
N GLN A 126 6.46 -5.86 -9.82
CA GLN A 126 5.85 -7.18 -9.75
C GLN A 126 6.67 -8.17 -8.91
N PHE A 127 8.01 -8.05 -8.92
CA PHE A 127 8.88 -8.81 -8.03
C PHE A 127 8.66 -8.45 -6.56
N TRP A 128 8.46 -7.17 -6.26
CA TRP A 128 8.20 -6.70 -4.91
C TRP A 128 6.84 -7.17 -4.39
N SER A 129 5.80 -7.02 -5.20
CA SER A 129 4.48 -7.57 -4.94
C SER A 129 3.64 -7.65 -6.21
N ASP A 130 2.85 -8.71 -6.33
CA ASP A 130 1.79 -8.86 -7.32
C ASP A 130 0.43 -8.36 -6.80
N ASP A 131 0.37 -7.87 -5.56
CA ASP A 131 -0.86 -7.41 -4.91
C ASP A 131 -1.10 -5.91 -5.14
N TYR A 132 -1.89 -5.62 -6.18
CA TYR A 132 -2.40 -4.29 -6.49
C TYR A 132 -3.81 -4.13 -5.94
N ARG A 133 -4.02 -3.19 -5.02
CA ARG A 133 -5.32 -2.98 -4.39
C ARG A 133 -5.87 -1.60 -4.64
N MET A 134 -7.19 -1.54 -4.77
CA MET A 134 -7.91 -0.28 -4.65
C MET A 134 -7.91 0.13 -3.18
N VAL A 135 -7.48 1.35 -2.89
CA VAL A 135 -7.28 1.88 -1.54
C VAL A 135 -7.99 3.22 -1.38
N GLU A 136 -8.33 3.56 -0.15
CA GLU A 136 -8.94 4.84 0.20
C GLU A 136 -8.20 5.43 1.41
N TRP A 137 -7.22 6.29 1.11
CA TRP A 137 -6.33 6.86 2.12
C TRP A 137 -6.99 7.96 2.95
N VAL A 138 -7.01 7.79 4.27
CA VAL A 138 -7.54 8.78 5.22
C VAL A 138 -6.55 9.92 5.49
N ASN A 139 -5.26 9.67 5.31
CA ASN A 139 -4.18 10.60 5.57
C ASN A 139 -3.07 10.47 4.52
N GLU A 140 -2.15 11.43 4.54
CA GLU A 140 -0.93 11.39 3.73
C GLU A 140 0.19 10.68 4.52
N PRO A 141 1.11 9.98 3.85
CA PRO A 141 2.23 9.34 4.51
C PRO A 141 3.18 10.37 5.14
N GLN A 142 3.83 10.00 6.25
CA GLN A 142 4.80 10.86 6.96
C GLN A 142 6.20 10.28 7.01
N CYS A 143 6.32 8.95 6.99
CA CYS A 143 7.58 8.24 7.18
C CYS A 143 7.84 7.33 6.00
N LEU A 144 9.09 7.30 5.54
CA LEU A 144 9.54 6.58 4.35
C LEU A 144 10.81 5.79 4.71
N GLU A 145 10.91 4.53 4.30
CA GLU A 145 12.08 3.67 4.52
C GLU A 145 12.46 2.97 3.20
N ILE A 146 13.76 2.75 2.95
CA ILE A 146 14.19 1.98 1.79
C ILE A 146 13.75 0.55 1.99
N ASP A 147 13.04 0.01 0.99
CA ASP A 147 12.47 -1.34 1.08
C ASP A 147 13.06 -2.30 0.05
N MET A 148 13.51 -1.75 -1.07
CA MET A 148 14.18 -2.52 -2.10
C MET A 148 15.25 -1.68 -2.78
N TYR A 149 16.35 -2.32 -3.16
CA TYR A 149 17.38 -1.74 -4.02
C TYR A 149 17.83 -2.79 -5.02
N HIS A 150 18.29 -2.35 -6.18
CA HIS A 150 18.80 -3.22 -7.23
C HIS A 150 19.94 -2.55 -7.99
N ALA A 151 20.79 -3.38 -8.58
CA ALA A 151 21.77 -2.91 -9.54
C ALA A 151 21.07 -2.70 -10.89
N THR A 152 21.27 -1.52 -11.48
CA THR A 152 20.84 -1.24 -12.85
C THR A 152 22.02 -1.36 -13.80
N TYR A 153 21.75 -1.96 -14.96
CA TYR A 153 22.72 -2.05 -16.04
C TYR A 153 22.19 -1.37 -17.30
N GLY A 154 23.03 -0.56 -17.92
CA GLY A 154 22.72 0.26 -19.09
C GLY A 154 24.00 0.89 -19.66
N ASN A 155 23.91 2.10 -20.24
CA ASN A 155 25.10 2.83 -20.71
C ASN A 155 26.10 3.14 -19.58
N GLN A 156 25.62 3.25 -18.33
CA GLN A 156 26.44 3.35 -17.12
C GLN A 156 25.82 2.48 -16.02
N PRO A 157 26.64 1.73 -15.24
CA PRO A 157 26.13 0.96 -14.11
C PRO A 157 25.65 1.88 -12.99
N GLY A 158 24.54 1.51 -12.35
CA GLY A 158 23.94 2.27 -11.25
C GLY A 158 23.37 1.38 -10.15
N ILE A 159 22.97 2.02 -9.05
CA ILE A 159 22.14 1.40 -8.01
C ILE A 159 20.89 2.24 -7.91
N ARG A 160 19.73 1.60 -8.03
CA ARG A 160 18.43 2.22 -7.76
C ARG A 160 17.82 1.63 -6.51
N TYR A 161 16.90 2.38 -5.91
CA TYR A 161 16.17 1.99 -4.72
C TYR A 161 14.73 2.46 -4.82
N MET A 162 13.84 1.71 -4.18
CA MET A 162 12.47 2.11 -3.94
C MET A 162 12.23 2.16 -2.44
N TYR A 163 11.35 3.06 -2.09
CA TYR A 163 10.92 3.24 -0.73
C TYR A 163 9.55 2.62 -0.50
N SER A 164 9.22 2.42 0.77
CA SER A 164 7.87 2.06 1.19
C SER A 164 7.44 2.83 2.43
N HIS A 165 6.14 2.81 2.64
CA HIS A 165 5.47 3.24 3.85
C HIS A 165 4.87 2.05 4.59
N ALA A 166 4.65 2.20 5.90
CA ALA A 166 3.87 1.25 6.66
C ALA A 166 2.43 1.76 6.81
N ALA A 167 1.45 0.87 6.61
CA ALA A 167 0.04 1.19 6.71
C ALA A 167 -0.78 0.10 7.41
N ILE A 168 -1.96 0.50 7.88
CA ILE A 168 -3.03 -0.41 8.26
C ILE A 168 -4.16 -0.31 7.25
N LEU A 169 -4.57 -1.45 6.74
CA LEU A 169 -5.68 -1.62 5.81
C LEU A 169 -6.85 -2.20 6.59
N VAL A 170 -8.02 -1.57 6.50
CA VAL A 170 -9.18 -1.91 7.31
C VAL A 170 -10.35 -2.26 6.41
N ALA A 171 -10.80 -3.52 6.46
CA ALA A 171 -12.03 -3.91 5.78
C ALA A 171 -13.23 -3.51 6.64
N VAL A 172 -14.02 -2.56 6.13
CA VAL A 172 -15.24 -2.07 6.76
C VAL A 172 -16.42 -2.83 6.16
N PRO A 173 -17.22 -3.55 6.97
CA PRO A 173 -18.38 -4.26 6.45
C PRO A 173 -19.48 -3.29 6.00
N PRO A 174 -20.38 -3.72 5.11
CA PRO A 174 -21.57 -2.95 4.73
C PRO A 174 -22.39 -2.49 5.94
N ALA A 175 -23.06 -1.35 5.84
CA ALA A 175 -23.83 -0.79 6.94
C ALA A 175 -24.93 -1.75 7.44
N SER A 176 -25.47 -2.59 6.56
CA SER A 176 -26.45 -3.65 6.88
C SER A 176 -25.90 -4.71 7.85
N GLU A 177 -24.59 -4.95 7.88
CA GLU A 177 -23.95 -6.02 8.67
C GLU A 177 -23.37 -5.52 10.01
N ARG A 178 -23.20 -4.20 10.18
CA ARG A 178 -22.57 -3.60 11.37
C ARG A 178 -23.38 -3.73 12.66
N GLY A 179 -24.70 -3.92 12.56
CA GLY A 179 -25.60 -4.07 13.72
C GLY A 179 -25.45 -5.40 14.47
N VAL A 180 -24.84 -6.41 13.83
CA VAL A 180 -24.72 -7.78 14.35
C VAL A 180 -23.39 -8.00 15.10
N LEU A 181 -22.36 -7.22 14.78
CA LEU A 181 -21.00 -7.36 15.32
C LEU A 181 -20.85 -6.94 16.80
N GLY A 182 -21.88 -6.35 17.42
CA GLY A 182 -21.86 -5.85 18.79
C GLY A 182 -22.80 -6.55 19.78
N SER A 183 -23.43 -7.67 19.38
CA SER A 183 -24.43 -8.38 20.18
C SER A 183 -24.06 -9.85 20.42
N THR A 184 -22.84 -10.10 20.89
CA THR A 184 -22.52 -11.35 21.58
C THR A 184 -22.39 -11.04 23.06
N GLU A 185 -23.26 -11.67 23.84
CA GLU A 185 -23.42 -11.57 25.30
C GLU A 185 -22.16 -11.96 26.09
#